data_AF-A0A147IZA8-F1
#
_entry.id   AF-A0A147IZA8-F1
#
_cell.length_a   1.000
_cell.length_b   1.000
_cell.length_c   1.000
_cell.angle_alpha   90.00
_cell.angle_beta   90.00
_cell.angle_gamma   90.00
#
_symmetry.space_group_name_H-M   'P 1'
#
loop_
_entity.id
_entity.type
_entity.pdbx_description
1 polymer ?
#
loop_
_entity_poly.entity_id
_entity_poly.type
_entity_poly.pdbx_seq_one_letter_code
_entity_poly.pdbx_strand_id
1 'polypeptide(L)' 'MSLDIISFVEPQPASLASPCVLVCTMDKATGWCLGCARTIREISNWSAKPAEERRAILAALP' A
#
# COMPACT_ATOMS: atom_id res chain seq x y z
N MET A 1 -5.73 21.01 -31.20
CA MET A 1 -4.55 20.97 -30.29
C MET A 1 -5.00 20.38 -28.95
N SER A 2 -5.60 19.19 -28.95
CA SER A 2 -6.13 18.54 -27.75
C SER A 2 -6.12 17.04 -28.02
N LEU A 3 -5.01 16.39 -27.69
CA LEU A 3 -4.92 14.93 -27.64
C LEU A 3 -4.83 14.57 -26.16
N ASP A 4 -6.02 14.38 -25.61
CA ASP A 4 -6.41 13.41 -24.59
C ASP A 4 -5.29 12.89 -23.66
N ILE A 5 -5.07 13.63 -22.57
CA ILE A 5 -4.28 13.24 -21.39
C ILE A 5 -4.82 11.95 -20.71
N ILE A 6 -5.95 11.41 -21.15
CA ILE A 6 -6.65 10.28 -20.52
C ILE A 6 -6.07 8.91 -20.93
N SER A 7 -5.14 8.84 -21.89
CA SER A 7 -4.58 7.55 -22.36
C SER A 7 -3.43 6.98 -21.52
N PHE A 8 -2.96 7.67 -20.46
CA PHE A 8 -1.86 7.18 -19.61
C PHE A 8 -2.31 6.72 -18.21
N VAL A 9 -3.61 6.51 -17.99
CA VAL A 9 -4.06 5.80 -16.78
C VAL A 9 -4.48 4.39 -17.20
N GLU A 10 -3.49 3.50 -17.23
CA GLU A 10 -3.76 2.08 -17.27
C GLU A 10 -4.65 1.73 -16.06
N PRO A 11 -5.81 1.08 -16.25
CA PRO A 11 -6.67 0.70 -15.15
C PRO A 11 -5.90 -0.28 -14.27
N GLN A 12 -5.44 0.20 -13.12
CA GLN A 12 -4.73 -0.61 -12.15
C GLN A 12 -5.63 -1.80 -11.77
N PRO A 13 -5.12 -3.04 -11.81
CA PRO A 13 -5.90 -4.22 -11.48
C PRO A 13 -6.55 -4.04 -10.11
N ALA A 14 -7.79 -4.53 -9.99
CA ALA A 14 -8.63 -4.48 -8.80
C ALA A 14 -7.79 -4.38 -7.52
N SER A 15 -7.90 -3.23 -6.86
CA SER A 15 -7.04 -2.76 -5.77
C SER A 15 -6.52 -3.89 -4.91
N LEU A 16 -5.21 -4.15 -4.94
CA LEU A 16 -4.57 -5.06 -3.99
C LEU A 16 -5.01 -4.70 -2.57
N ALA A 17 -5.64 -5.67 -1.89
CA ALA A 17 -6.18 -5.47 -0.57
C ALA A 17 -5.07 -5.04 0.39
N SER A 18 -5.39 -4.07 1.25
CA SER A 18 -4.46 -3.68 2.31
C SER A 18 -4.27 -4.85 3.28
N PRO A 19 -3.05 -5.10 3.80
CA PRO A 19 -2.83 -6.08 4.84
C PRO A 19 -3.32 -5.63 6.23
N CYS A 20 -3.99 -4.47 6.31
CA CYS A 20 -4.48 -3.91 7.56
C CYS A 20 -5.59 -4.78 8.16
N VAL A 21 -5.39 -5.21 9.41
CA VAL A 21 -6.38 -5.95 10.21
C VAL A 21 -7.16 -5.05 11.18
N LEU A 22 -7.15 -3.73 10.92
CA LEU A 22 -7.80 -2.69 11.74
C LEU A 22 -7.31 -2.60 13.19
N VAL A 23 -6.14 -3.16 13.48
CA VAL A 23 -5.39 -2.93 14.71
C VAL A 23 -4.30 -1.91 14.42
N CYS A 24 -4.36 -0.74 15.05
CA CYS A 24 -3.40 0.34 14.85
C CYS A 24 -2.62 0.62 16.14
N THR A 25 -1.73 -0.31 16.50
CA THR A 25 -0.81 -0.15 17.63
C THR A 25 0.60 -0.32 17.13
N MET A 26 1.43 0.71 17.29
CA MET A 26 2.81 0.70 16.83
C MET A 26 3.73 0.19 17.94
N ASP A 27 4.60 -0.74 17.60
CA ASP A 27 5.76 -1.07 18.41
C ASP A 27 6.79 0.07 18.33
N LYS A 28 7.10 0.66 19.48
CA LYS A 28 8.08 1.76 19.57
C LYS A 28 9.51 1.31 19.36
N ALA A 29 9.83 0.04 19.64
CA ALA A 29 11.18 -0.49 19.48
C ALA A 29 11.49 -0.76 18.01
N THR A 30 10.53 -1.30 17.27
CA THR A 30 10.74 -1.76 15.89
C THR A 30 10.14 -0.84 14.83
N GLY A 31 9.19 0.02 15.18
CA GLY A 31 8.50 0.92 14.25
C GLY A 31 7.42 0.22 13.40
N TRP A 32 7.10 -1.04 13.69
CA TRP A 32 6.07 -1.81 12.99
C TRP A 32 4.73 -1.76 13.70
N CYS A 33 3.65 -1.81 12.93
CA CYS A 33 2.31 -2.03 13.46
C CYS A 33 2.19 -3.47 13.98
N LEU A 34 1.73 -3.66 15.21
CA LEU A 34 1.52 -4.97 15.81
C LEU A 34 0.41 -5.79 15.12
N GLY A 35 -0.49 -5.14 14.39
CA GLY A 35 -1.57 -5.80 13.67
C GLY A 35 -1.14 -6.35 12.31
N CYS A 36 -0.64 -5.47 11.43
CA CYS A 36 -0.31 -5.81 10.05
C CYS A 36 1.18 -5.91 9.77
N ALA A 37 2.04 -5.77 10.78
CA ALA A 37 3.50 -5.82 10.66
C ALA A 37 4.08 -4.86 9.61
N ARG A 38 3.43 -3.70 9.35
CA ARG A 38 3.87 -2.63 8.42
C ARG A 38 4.16 -1.31 9.14
N THR A 39 5.00 -0.46 8.54
CA THR A 39 5.32 0.86 9.08
C THR A 39 4.19 1.85 8.83
N ILE A 40 4.13 2.93 9.63
CA ILE A 40 3.11 3.97 9.47
C ILE A 40 3.15 4.65 8.09
N ARG A 41 4.34 4.76 7.49
CA ARG A 41 4.54 5.34 6.15
C ARG A 41 3.98 4.45 5.04
N GLU A 42 4.10 3.13 5.20
CA GLU A 42 3.51 2.19 4.25
C GLU A 42 1.99 2.18 4.34
N ILE A 43 1.45 2.22 5.56
CA ILE A 43 0.02 2.21 5.85
C ILE A 43 -0.65 3.50 5.32
N SER A 44 -0.10 4.67 5.64
CA SER A 44 -0.72 5.96 5.33
C SER A 44 -0.81 6.25 3.83
N ASN A 45 0.11 5.71 3.04
CA ASN A 45 0.18 5.94 1.60
C ASN A 45 -0.30 4.74 0.75
N TRP A 46 -0.93 3.72 1.35
CA TRP A 46 -1.23 2.45 0.67
C TRP A 46 -1.98 2.64 -0.67
N SER A 47 -3.03 3.45 -0.68
CA SER A 47 -3.87 3.68 -1.86
C SER A 47 -3.13 4.37 -3.02
N ALA A 48 -2.07 5.12 -2.71
CA ALA A 48 -1.26 5.83 -3.70
C ALA A 48 0.00 5.06 -4.13
N LYS A 49 0.33 3.93 -3.48
CA LYS A 49 1.48 3.10 -3.88
C LYS A 49 1.26 2.46 -5.26
N PRO A 50 2.29 2.31 -6.11
CA PRO A 50 2.19 1.49 -7.31
C PRO A 50 1.81 0.04 -6.98
N ALA A 51 1.12 -0.66 -7.89
CA ALA A 51 0.70 -2.04 -7.65
C ALA A 51 1.89 -2.97 -7.38
N GLU A 52 3.03 -2.76 -8.04
CA GLU A 52 4.24 -3.56 -7.82
C GLU A 52 4.80 -3.40 -6.41
N GLU A 53 4.84 -2.17 -5.89
CA GLU A 53 5.25 -1.91 -4.50
C GLU A 53 4.28 -2.58 -3.51
N ARG A 54 2.96 -2.49 -3.76
CA ARG A 54 1.96 -3.19 -2.95
C ARG A 54 2.17 -4.71 -2.95
N ARG A 55 2.52 -5.32 -4.09
CA ARG A 55 2.84 -6.76 -4.16
C ARG A 55 4.08 -7.11 -3.36
N ALA A 56 5.14 -6.31 -3.49
CA ALA A 56 6.37 -6.51 -2.72
C ALA A 56 6.13 -6.44 -1.21
N ILE A 57 5.34 -5.46 -0.77
CA ILE A 57 4.94 -5.32 0.63
C ILE A 57 4.16 -6.55 1.11
N LEU A 58 3.19 -7.03 0.32
CA LEU A 58 2.40 -8.21 0.68
C LEU A 58 3.25 -9.48 0.73
N ALA A 59 4.21 -9.64 -0.18
CA ALA A 59 5.11 -10.79 -0.23
C ALA A 59 6.12 -10.82 0.94
N ALA A 60 6.37 -9.66 1.58
CA ALA A 60 7.27 -9.51 2.72
C ALA A 60 6.55 -9.56 4.08
N LEU A 61 5.29 -9.97 4.12
CA LEU A 61 4.58 -10.23 5.37
C LEU A 61 4.87 -11.65 5.87
N PRO A 62 4.94 -11.87 7.19
CA PRO A 62 5.09 -13.20 7.78
C PRO A 62 3.85 -14.08 7.56
#